data_AF-A0A850SGR0-F1
#
_entry.id   AF-A0A850SGR0-F1
#
_cell.length_a   1.000
_cell.length_b   1.000
_cell.length_c   1.000
_cell.angle_alpha   90.00
_cell.angle_beta   90.00
_cell.angle_gamma   90.00
#
_symmetry.space_group_name_H-M   'P 1'
#
loop_
_entity.id
_entity.type
_entity.pdbx_description
1 polymer ?
#
loop_
_entity_poly.entity_id
_entity_poly.type
_entity_poly.pdbx_seq_one_letter_code
_entity_poly.pdbx_strand_id
1 'polypeptide(L)'
;MDNVWSIHYPYRNIPHSHAIWKYEAKCLLNTSALGLQPEAVDIRGDYDRIYLKFKQDHLALLFGLCVSRSAFPERDGRVTTPLHYGIRFWTGAYSLKEYEPTLSGRKAVMLLPQHDYDSFSAGKKSEEEKLAMYMKNAAGDAKGDGYDPSEIIICCTGGEELYGILAGFVLAERGYIIFPEYDFGVTNNFLPIRGVPDLVAVKLGDFQNRLMREGLIRYGGWLHEIELSAFLGGLHGGTTDKRATFDELSVYVEVEDTAPEGSGGYDQLERYAPSGYFDAGMLVCPRREYDLTPRPGDESLVYGQRRRDDFLLMTWDAQGMMHGRYAASKTFELGKKAELLSLCRRMIAGSIRKVRNVSDMESW
;
A
#
# COMPACT_ATOMS: atom_id res chain seq x y z
N MET A 1 8.36 -43.56 4.82
CA MET A 1 9.54 -43.07 4.08
C MET A 1 9.06 -41.85 3.33
N ASP A 2 9.39 -40.70 3.90
CA ASP A 2 8.86 -39.40 3.51
C ASP A 2 9.50 -38.93 2.22
N ASN A 3 8.66 -38.68 1.21
CA ASN A 3 9.07 -38.02 -0.02
C ASN A 3 9.27 -36.54 0.29
N VAL A 4 10.52 -36.19 0.62
CA VAL A 4 11.00 -34.80 0.59
C VAL A 4 10.99 -34.36 -0.87
N TRP A 5 9.93 -33.66 -1.27
CA TRP A 5 9.94 -32.87 -2.48
C TRP A 5 10.89 -31.69 -2.24
N SER A 6 12.16 -31.87 -2.62
CA SER A 6 13.06 -30.75 -2.81
C SER A 6 12.53 -29.93 -3.98
N ILE A 7 11.74 -28.89 -3.68
CA ILE A 7 11.40 -27.86 -4.65
C ILE A 7 12.69 -27.07 -4.90
N HIS A 8 13.44 -27.48 -5.92
CA HIS A 8 14.42 -26.61 -6.54
C HIS A 8 13.65 -25.45 -7.18
N TYR A 9 13.83 -24.24 -6.65
CA TYR A 9 13.18 -23.03 -7.15
C TYR A 9 13.58 -22.79 -8.62
N PRO A 10 12.64 -22.75 -9.57
CA PRO A 10 12.94 -22.58 -10.98
C PRO A 10 12.86 -21.10 -11.40
N TYR A 11 13.39 -20.15 -10.62
CA TYR A 11 13.22 -18.71 -10.96
C TYR A 11 14.29 -18.12 -11.88
N ARG A 12 15.19 -18.92 -12.44
CA ARG A 12 16.19 -18.39 -13.39
C ARG A 12 15.70 -18.25 -14.83
N ASN A 13 14.56 -18.82 -15.25
CA ASN A 13 14.17 -18.86 -16.68
C ASN A 13 12.65 -19.08 -16.96
N ILE A 14 11.73 -18.51 -16.18
CA ILE A 14 10.29 -18.52 -16.57
C ILE A 14 10.03 -17.27 -17.43
N PRO A 15 9.30 -17.32 -18.57
CA PRO A 15 8.86 -16.10 -19.24
C PRO A 15 8.13 -15.21 -18.21
N HIS A 16 8.78 -14.10 -17.88
CA HIS A 16 8.81 -13.58 -16.51
C HIS A 16 7.51 -12.94 -16.01
N SER A 17 6.49 -12.73 -16.84
CA SER A 17 5.38 -11.84 -16.46
C SER A 17 4.12 -12.55 -15.94
N HIS A 18 3.69 -13.64 -16.59
CA HIS A 18 2.42 -14.31 -16.25
C HIS A 18 2.51 -15.18 -14.98
N ALA A 19 3.65 -15.84 -14.78
CA ALA A 19 3.86 -16.64 -13.56
C ALA A 19 4.04 -15.77 -12.30
N ILE A 20 4.67 -14.60 -12.44
CA ILE A 20 4.78 -13.60 -11.35
C ILE A 20 3.39 -13.07 -11.02
N TRP A 21 2.59 -12.72 -12.04
CA TRP A 21 1.23 -12.25 -11.82
C TRP A 21 0.33 -13.28 -11.13
N LYS A 22 0.41 -14.57 -11.50
CA LYS A 22 -0.33 -15.64 -10.79
C LYS A 22 0.09 -15.77 -9.32
N TYR A 23 1.34 -15.48 -9.01
CA TYR A 23 1.85 -15.50 -7.64
C TYR A 23 1.33 -14.30 -6.85
N GLU A 24 1.44 -13.10 -7.39
CA GLU A 24 0.90 -11.87 -6.83
C GLU A 24 -0.61 -11.93 -6.61
N ALA A 25 -1.33 -12.51 -7.57
CA ALA A 25 -2.73 -12.86 -7.44
C ALA A 25 -2.99 -13.72 -6.21
N LYS A 26 -2.21 -14.78 -5.98
CA LYS A 26 -2.36 -15.63 -4.78
C LYS A 26 -2.10 -14.86 -3.48
N CYS A 27 -1.12 -13.96 -3.46
CA CYS A 27 -0.87 -13.08 -2.32
C CYS A 27 -2.11 -12.23 -1.98
N LEU A 28 -2.79 -11.71 -3.01
CA LEU A 28 -4.08 -11.02 -2.88
C LEU A 28 -5.18 -11.98 -2.41
N LEU A 29 -5.29 -13.19 -2.94
CA LEU A 29 -6.38 -14.12 -2.57
C LEU A 29 -6.35 -14.53 -1.09
N ASN A 30 -5.19 -14.56 -0.43
CA ASN A 30 -5.07 -14.86 1.00
C ASN A 30 -5.36 -13.66 1.94
N THR A 31 -6.18 -12.72 1.45
CA THR A 31 -6.70 -11.48 2.05
C THR A 31 -7.24 -11.51 3.48
N SER A 32 -7.50 -12.67 4.08
CA SER A 32 -7.90 -12.72 5.50
C SER A 32 -6.84 -12.09 6.42
N ALA A 33 -5.55 -12.12 6.03
CA ALA A 33 -4.45 -11.47 6.74
C ALA A 33 -4.25 -9.97 6.40
N LEU A 34 -4.93 -9.47 5.37
CA LEU A 34 -4.70 -8.14 4.79
C LEU A 34 -5.75 -7.10 5.22
N GLY A 35 -6.73 -7.43 6.09
CA GLY A 35 -7.83 -6.51 6.43
C GLY A 35 -8.83 -6.23 5.29
N LEU A 36 -8.44 -6.50 4.05
CA LEU A 36 -9.18 -6.25 2.83
C LEU A 36 -10.44 -7.12 2.65
N GLN A 37 -10.52 -8.28 3.31
CA GLN A 37 -11.63 -9.26 3.28
C GLN A 37 -12.59 -9.10 2.08
N PRO A 38 -12.15 -9.40 0.85
CA PRO A 38 -13.04 -9.42 -0.29
C PRO A 38 -14.19 -10.39 0.00
N GLU A 39 -15.39 -9.96 -0.34
CA GLU A 39 -16.59 -10.78 -0.30
C GLU A 39 -16.53 -11.89 -1.36
N ALA A 40 -15.96 -11.56 -2.52
CA ALA A 40 -15.83 -12.47 -3.65
C ALA A 40 -14.57 -12.15 -4.46
N VAL A 41 -14.01 -13.20 -5.07
CA VAL A 41 -12.97 -13.08 -6.08
C VAL A 41 -13.40 -13.84 -7.32
N ASP A 42 -13.38 -13.16 -8.46
CA ASP A 42 -13.67 -13.74 -9.78
C ASP A 42 -12.42 -13.63 -10.66
N ILE A 43 -11.97 -14.76 -11.20
CA ILE A 43 -10.73 -14.87 -12.00
C ILE A 43 -11.13 -15.25 -13.42
N ARG A 44 -10.73 -14.43 -14.39
CA ARG A 44 -11.01 -14.64 -15.82
C ARG A 44 -9.72 -14.76 -16.62
N GLY A 45 -9.81 -15.46 -17.75
CA GLY A 45 -8.70 -15.57 -18.72
C GLY A 45 -7.40 -16.09 -18.12
N ASP A 46 -7.42 -17.18 -17.35
CA ASP A 46 -6.19 -17.73 -16.73
C ASP A 46 -5.35 -16.69 -15.93
N TYR A 47 -6.04 -15.89 -15.11
CA TYR A 47 -5.50 -14.80 -14.29
C TYR A 47 -5.29 -13.47 -15.02
N ASP A 48 -5.58 -13.34 -16.31
CA ASP A 48 -5.45 -12.05 -17.02
C ASP A 48 -6.29 -10.92 -16.40
N ARG A 49 -7.42 -11.28 -15.77
CA ARG A 49 -8.28 -10.33 -15.06
C ARG A 49 -8.74 -10.92 -13.74
N ILE A 50 -8.56 -10.15 -12.66
CA ILE A 50 -9.01 -10.53 -11.32
C ILE A 50 -9.93 -9.44 -10.81
N TYR A 51 -11.16 -9.82 -10.47
CA TYR A 51 -12.12 -8.93 -9.84
C TYR A 51 -12.14 -9.21 -8.35
N LEU A 52 -11.83 -8.19 -7.56
CA LEU A 52 -11.92 -8.19 -6.11
C LEU A 52 -13.14 -7.39 -5.70
N LYS A 53 -14.15 -8.05 -5.14
CA LYS A 53 -15.33 -7.38 -4.57
C LYS A 53 -15.13 -7.23 -3.07
N PHE A 54 -15.17 -6.00 -2.56
CA PHE A 54 -14.91 -5.74 -1.14
C PHE A 54 -16.22 -5.75 -0.35
N LYS A 55 -16.17 -6.20 0.92
CA LYS A 55 -17.32 -6.09 1.82
C LYS A 55 -17.67 -4.63 2.15
N GLN A 56 -16.68 -3.75 2.08
CA GLN A 56 -16.79 -2.34 2.39
C GLN A 56 -16.27 -1.55 1.19
N ASP A 57 -17.14 -0.78 0.54
CA ASP A 57 -16.85 -0.03 -0.69
C ASP A 57 -15.62 0.89 -0.55
N HIS A 58 -15.40 1.47 0.63
CA HIS A 58 -14.26 2.35 0.87
C HIS A 58 -12.91 1.62 0.76
N LEU A 59 -12.83 0.30 1.01
CA LEU A 59 -11.59 -0.47 0.84
C LEU A 59 -11.24 -0.63 -0.63
N ALA A 60 -12.24 -0.78 -1.50
CA ALA A 60 -12.05 -0.76 -2.96
C ALA A 60 -11.48 0.59 -3.40
N LEU A 61 -12.06 1.69 -2.89
CA LEU A 61 -11.59 3.05 -3.17
C LEU A 61 -10.17 3.29 -2.68
N LEU A 62 -9.85 2.90 -1.45
CA LEU A 62 -8.50 3.02 -0.90
C LEU A 62 -7.49 2.24 -1.73
N PHE A 63 -7.82 1.00 -2.10
CA PHE A 63 -6.97 0.20 -2.98
C PHE A 63 -6.73 0.93 -4.31
N GLY A 64 -7.81 1.39 -4.96
CA GLY A 64 -7.73 2.11 -6.23
C GLY A 64 -6.90 3.39 -6.17
N LEU A 65 -7.07 4.18 -5.12
CA LEU A 65 -6.33 5.44 -4.93
C LEU A 65 -4.85 5.23 -4.64
N CYS A 66 -4.46 4.07 -4.08
CA CYS A 66 -3.06 3.75 -3.82
C CYS A 66 -2.34 3.12 -5.02
N VAL A 67 -3.06 2.78 -6.10
CA VAL A 67 -2.49 2.33 -7.38
C VAL A 67 -2.31 3.53 -8.30
N SER A 68 -1.06 3.79 -8.71
CA SER A 68 -0.67 4.90 -9.57
C SER A 68 -1.35 4.87 -10.94
N ARG A 69 -1.60 3.66 -11.46
CA ARG A 69 -2.26 3.41 -12.75
C ARG A 69 -3.68 2.90 -12.51
N SER A 70 -4.48 3.69 -11.80
CA SER A 70 -5.90 3.43 -11.59
C SER A 70 -6.80 4.24 -12.51
N ALA A 71 -7.99 3.71 -12.75
CA ALA A 71 -8.99 4.29 -13.62
C ALA A 71 -10.39 4.11 -13.07
N PHE A 72 -11.22 5.13 -13.27
CA PHE A 72 -12.60 5.19 -12.82
C PHE A 72 -13.52 5.34 -14.04
N PRO A 73 -13.99 4.23 -14.62
CA PRO A 73 -14.89 4.28 -15.77
C PRO A 73 -16.27 4.81 -15.38
N GLU A 74 -16.94 5.49 -16.30
CA GLU A 74 -18.32 5.93 -16.16
C GLU A 74 -19.24 5.08 -17.06
N ARG A 75 -20.55 5.17 -16.84
CA ARG A 75 -21.54 4.36 -17.58
C ARG A 75 -21.52 4.61 -19.09
N ASP A 76 -21.18 5.83 -19.50
CA ASP A 76 -21.09 6.22 -20.91
C ASP A 76 -19.77 5.79 -21.58
N GLY A 77 -18.88 5.12 -20.83
CA GLY A 77 -17.58 4.67 -21.30
C GLY A 77 -16.50 5.76 -21.26
N ARG A 78 -16.76 6.94 -20.68
CA ARG A 78 -15.71 7.88 -20.27
C ARG A 78 -14.88 7.23 -19.17
N VAL A 79 -13.57 7.47 -19.19
CA VAL A 79 -12.67 6.95 -18.16
C VAL A 79 -11.87 8.11 -17.59
N THR A 80 -11.91 8.27 -16.27
CA THR A 80 -11.03 9.20 -15.56
C THR A 80 -9.79 8.44 -15.11
N THR A 81 -8.61 8.86 -15.59
CA THR A 81 -7.32 8.22 -15.31
C THR A 81 -6.23 9.27 -15.08
N PRO A 82 -5.27 9.00 -14.19
CA PRO A 82 -5.43 8.55 -12.80
C PRO A 82 -5.67 9.75 -11.85
N LEU A 83 -6.22 9.50 -10.66
CA LEU A 83 -6.26 10.49 -9.59
C LEU A 83 -4.96 10.42 -8.79
N HIS A 84 -3.96 11.19 -9.19
CA HIS A 84 -2.69 11.24 -8.47
C HIS A 84 -2.87 11.97 -7.13
N TYR A 85 -3.07 11.20 -6.07
CA TYR A 85 -3.02 11.72 -4.72
C TYR A 85 -1.55 11.98 -4.33
N GLY A 86 -1.24 13.24 -4.04
CA GLY A 86 0.13 13.70 -3.82
C GLY A 86 0.14 15.14 -3.34
N ILE A 87 1.25 15.87 -3.56
CA ILE A 87 1.47 17.20 -2.94
C ILE A 87 0.30 18.18 -3.10
N ARG A 88 -0.43 18.15 -4.22
CA ARG A 88 -1.55 19.07 -4.48
C ARG A 88 -2.76 18.79 -3.58
N PHE A 89 -2.98 17.52 -3.22
CA PHE A 89 -3.95 17.20 -2.21
C PHE A 89 -3.45 17.74 -0.88
N TRP A 90 -2.20 17.48 -0.51
CA TRP A 90 -1.64 17.94 0.76
C TRP A 90 -1.69 19.46 0.97
N THR A 91 -1.31 20.25 -0.05
CA THR A 91 -1.34 21.72 -0.01
C THR A 91 -2.74 22.31 -0.01
N GLY A 92 -3.78 21.48 -0.13
CA GLY A 92 -5.17 21.94 -0.19
C GLY A 92 -5.56 22.51 -1.55
N ALA A 93 -4.76 22.29 -2.59
CA ALA A 93 -5.12 22.67 -3.96
C ALA A 93 -6.22 21.76 -4.54
N TYR A 94 -6.33 20.51 -4.04
CA TYR A 94 -7.39 19.56 -4.39
C TYR A 94 -7.95 18.86 -3.15
N SER A 95 -9.18 18.35 -3.28
CA SER A 95 -9.84 17.49 -2.30
C SER A 95 -10.48 16.28 -2.97
N LEU A 96 -10.42 15.09 -2.34
CA LEU A 96 -11.14 13.91 -2.84
C LEU A 96 -12.65 14.13 -2.93
N LYS A 97 -13.21 15.07 -2.15
CA LYS A 97 -14.63 15.44 -2.21
C LYS A 97 -15.04 15.98 -3.58
N GLU A 98 -14.13 16.64 -4.31
CA GLU A 98 -14.40 17.14 -5.66
C GLU A 98 -14.61 16.00 -6.67
N TYR A 99 -14.12 14.81 -6.35
CA TYR A 99 -14.24 13.60 -7.15
C TYR A 99 -15.35 12.66 -6.66
N GLU A 100 -16.18 13.08 -5.70
CA GLU A 100 -17.28 12.27 -5.15
C GLU A 100 -18.17 11.62 -6.23
N PRO A 101 -18.60 12.32 -7.31
CA PRO A 101 -19.40 11.68 -8.37
C PRO A 101 -18.67 10.55 -9.10
N THR A 102 -17.34 10.66 -9.22
CA THR A 102 -16.49 9.65 -9.87
C THR A 102 -16.19 8.47 -8.94
N LEU A 103 -16.03 8.74 -7.63
CA LEU A 103 -15.66 7.75 -6.62
C LEU A 103 -16.87 7.03 -6.00
N SER A 104 -18.06 7.59 -6.08
CA SER A 104 -19.25 6.99 -5.46
C SER A 104 -19.70 5.71 -6.17
N GLY A 105 -20.16 4.73 -5.39
CA GLY A 105 -20.75 3.49 -5.92
C GLY A 105 -19.74 2.46 -6.44
N ARG A 106 -18.44 2.67 -6.20
CA ARG A 106 -17.38 1.70 -6.55
C ARG A 106 -17.37 0.56 -5.54
N LYS A 107 -17.61 -0.66 -6.01
CA LYS A 107 -17.79 -1.87 -5.17
C LYS A 107 -16.70 -2.92 -5.41
N ALA A 108 -16.01 -2.82 -6.54
CA ALA A 108 -15.02 -3.81 -6.93
C ALA A 108 -13.81 -3.18 -7.61
N VAL A 109 -12.68 -3.88 -7.52
CA VAL A 109 -11.45 -3.56 -8.23
C VAL A 109 -11.19 -4.64 -9.26
N MET A 110 -11.00 -4.24 -10.50
CA MET A 110 -10.47 -5.06 -11.58
C MET A 110 -8.96 -4.87 -11.64
N LEU A 111 -8.23 -5.92 -11.33
CA LEU A 111 -6.78 -5.94 -11.38
C LEU A 111 -6.30 -6.46 -12.73
N LEU A 112 -5.36 -5.72 -13.29
CA LEU A 112 -4.66 -6.02 -14.53
C LEU A 112 -3.16 -6.06 -14.27
N PRO A 113 -2.44 -6.97 -14.93
CA PRO A 113 -1.00 -7.03 -14.80
C PRO A 113 -0.35 -5.79 -15.43
N GLN A 114 0.61 -5.19 -14.73
CA GLN A 114 1.34 -4.01 -15.20
C GLN A 114 2.01 -4.19 -16.57
N HIS A 115 2.54 -5.37 -16.87
CA HIS A 115 3.27 -5.66 -18.11
C HIS A 115 2.40 -5.60 -19.37
N ASP A 116 1.08 -5.79 -19.25
CA ASP A 116 0.16 -5.66 -20.38
C ASP A 116 0.06 -4.20 -20.83
N TYR A 117 0.03 -3.26 -19.89
CA TYR A 117 0.13 -1.84 -20.20
C TYR A 117 1.49 -1.50 -20.83
N ASP A 118 2.60 -1.99 -20.26
CA ASP A 118 3.93 -1.68 -20.77
C ASP A 118 4.11 -2.21 -22.21
N SER A 119 3.49 -3.35 -22.53
CA SER A 119 3.44 -3.93 -23.88
C SER A 119 2.52 -3.16 -24.85
N PHE A 120 1.49 -2.49 -24.34
CA PHE A 120 0.58 -1.63 -25.10
C PHE A 120 1.24 -0.33 -25.57
N SER A 121 2.42 0.02 -25.03
CA SER A 121 3.06 1.32 -25.20
C SER A 121 3.78 1.56 -26.55
N ALA A 122 3.70 0.66 -27.51
CA ALA A 122 4.30 0.83 -28.84
C ALA A 122 3.57 1.91 -29.68
N GLY A 123 4.11 3.14 -29.74
CA GLY A 123 3.59 4.19 -30.62
C GLY A 123 3.97 5.63 -30.25
N LYS A 124 3.51 6.60 -31.08
CA LYS A 124 3.77 8.05 -30.95
C LYS A 124 2.82 8.81 -30.01
N LYS A 125 1.86 8.13 -29.36
CA LYS A 125 0.91 8.75 -28.43
C LYS A 125 1.59 9.11 -27.10
N SER A 126 1.02 10.06 -26.36
CA SER A 126 1.50 10.32 -24.99
C SER A 126 1.18 9.13 -24.07
N GLU A 127 1.90 9.00 -22.96
CA GLU A 127 1.63 7.95 -21.96
C GLU A 127 0.21 8.06 -21.39
N GLU A 128 -0.29 9.27 -21.16
CA GLU A 128 -1.67 9.51 -20.71
C GLU A 128 -2.70 9.02 -21.73
N GLU A 129 -2.48 9.26 -23.03
CA GLU A 129 -3.38 8.79 -24.09
C GLU A 129 -3.37 7.26 -24.23
N LYS A 130 -2.21 6.63 -24.04
CA LYS A 130 -2.07 5.17 -24.05
C LYS A 130 -2.79 4.56 -22.86
N LEU A 131 -2.60 5.12 -21.66
CA LEU A 131 -3.26 4.69 -20.44
C LEU A 131 -4.78 4.83 -20.56
N ALA A 132 -5.29 5.99 -20.99
CA ALA A 132 -6.71 6.19 -21.18
C ALA A 132 -7.32 5.19 -22.19
N MET A 133 -6.61 4.88 -23.27
CA MET A 133 -7.06 3.91 -24.27
C MET A 133 -7.04 2.47 -23.74
N TYR A 134 -5.98 2.08 -23.03
CA TYR A 134 -5.88 0.76 -22.40
C TYR A 134 -7.00 0.57 -21.36
N MET A 135 -7.22 1.57 -20.50
CA MET A 135 -8.26 1.55 -19.47
C MET A 135 -9.67 1.54 -20.07
N LYS A 136 -9.88 2.21 -21.22
CA LYS A 136 -11.14 2.14 -21.96
C LYS A 136 -11.40 0.73 -22.51
N ASN A 137 -10.38 0.05 -23.02
CA ASN A 137 -10.52 -1.33 -23.48
C ASN A 137 -10.87 -2.26 -22.31
N ALA A 138 -10.16 -2.13 -21.19
CA ALA A 138 -10.43 -2.87 -19.96
C ALA A 138 -11.86 -2.64 -19.43
N ALA A 139 -12.39 -1.41 -19.52
CA ALA A 139 -13.79 -1.14 -19.18
C ALA A 139 -14.78 -1.86 -20.12
N GLY A 140 -14.42 -1.99 -21.40
CA GLY A 140 -15.16 -2.81 -22.37
C GLY A 140 -15.13 -4.30 -22.01
N ASP A 141 -13.96 -4.81 -21.60
CA ASP A 141 -13.79 -6.20 -21.16
C ASP A 141 -14.61 -6.49 -19.90
N ALA A 142 -14.58 -5.59 -18.92
CA ALA A 142 -15.39 -5.71 -17.71
C ALA A 142 -16.89 -5.79 -18.01
N LYS A 143 -17.37 -4.98 -18.95
CA LYS A 143 -18.74 -5.04 -19.44
C LYS A 143 -19.05 -6.37 -20.12
N GLY A 144 -18.12 -6.89 -20.93
CA GLY A 144 -18.22 -8.21 -21.55
C GLY A 144 -18.25 -9.35 -20.54
N ASP A 145 -17.52 -9.21 -19.43
CA ASP A 145 -17.48 -10.14 -18.30
C ASP A 145 -18.71 -10.03 -17.37
N GLY A 146 -19.59 -9.04 -17.59
CA GLY A 146 -20.87 -8.87 -16.89
C GLY A 146 -20.89 -7.85 -15.74
N TYR A 147 -19.84 -7.02 -15.61
CA TYR A 147 -19.76 -5.96 -14.60
C TYR A 147 -20.27 -4.62 -15.16
N ASP A 148 -20.87 -3.77 -14.31
CA ASP A 148 -21.15 -2.37 -14.65
C ASP A 148 -19.83 -1.56 -14.53
N PRO A 149 -19.30 -0.96 -15.62
CA PRO A 149 -18.08 -0.16 -15.58
C PRO A 149 -18.11 0.97 -14.54
N SER A 150 -19.29 1.49 -14.21
CA SER A 150 -19.43 2.56 -13.20
C SER A 150 -19.33 2.07 -11.75
N GLU A 151 -19.37 0.76 -11.52
CA GLU A 151 -19.23 0.18 -10.17
C GLU A 151 -17.85 -0.43 -9.92
N ILE A 152 -16.97 -0.43 -10.92
CA ILE A 152 -15.60 -0.97 -10.81
C ILE A 152 -14.54 0.12 -10.83
N ILE A 153 -13.38 -0.19 -10.27
CA ILE A 153 -12.14 0.56 -10.41
C ILE A 153 -11.18 -0.34 -11.17
N ILE A 154 -10.53 0.16 -12.21
CA ILE A 154 -9.55 -0.63 -12.97
C ILE A 154 -8.15 -0.23 -12.48
N CYS A 155 -7.35 -1.20 -12.08
CA CYS A 155 -6.03 -1.00 -11.50
C CYS A 155 -5.00 -1.84 -12.25
N CYS A 156 -4.03 -1.18 -12.88
CA CYS A 156 -2.85 -1.85 -13.41
C CYS A 156 -1.76 -1.82 -12.36
N THR A 157 -1.42 -2.97 -11.80
CA THR A 157 -0.44 -3.06 -10.70
C THR A 157 0.37 -4.34 -10.78
N GLY A 158 1.39 -4.43 -9.93
CA GLY A 158 2.36 -5.53 -9.84
C GLY A 158 3.58 -5.05 -9.06
N GLY A 159 4.48 -5.98 -8.75
CA GLY A 159 5.76 -5.67 -8.14
C GLY A 159 5.68 -4.83 -6.85
N GLU A 160 6.53 -3.82 -6.73
CA GLU A 160 6.74 -3.05 -5.49
C GLU A 160 5.46 -2.33 -5.07
N GLU A 161 4.74 -1.76 -6.04
CA GLU A 161 3.48 -1.05 -5.79
C GLU A 161 2.46 -1.96 -5.10
N LEU A 162 2.29 -3.18 -5.62
CA LEU A 162 1.35 -4.13 -5.04
C LEU A 162 1.77 -4.52 -3.62
N TYR A 163 3.04 -4.88 -3.40
CA TYR A 163 3.52 -5.26 -2.07
C TYR A 163 3.44 -4.10 -1.06
N GLY A 164 3.66 -2.87 -1.50
CA GLY A 164 3.49 -1.67 -0.69
C GLY A 164 2.04 -1.48 -0.24
N ILE A 165 1.08 -1.63 -1.16
CA ILE A 165 -0.35 -1.59 -0.84
C ILE A 165 -0.72 -2.69 0.16
N LEU A 166 -0.29 -3.92 -0.11
CA LEU A 166 -0.56 -5.06 0.77
C LEU A 166 0.01 -4.85 2.18
N ALA A 167 1.26 -4.40 2.28
CA ALA A 167 1.90 -4.09 3.55
C ALA A 167 1.20 -2.96 4.28
N GLY A 168 0.80 -1.90 3.57
CA GLY A 168 0.07 -0.78 4.14
C GLY A 168 -1.26 -1.20 4.78
N PHE A 169 -2.05 -2.07 4.12
CA PHE A 169 -3.27 -2.60 4.75
C PHE A 169 -2.98 -3.48 5.97
N VAL A 170 -1.94 -4.32 5.95
CA VAL A 170 -1.53 -5.12 7.14
C VAL A 170 -1.09 -4.22 8.30
N LEU A 171 -0.35 -3.15 8.01
CA LEU A 171 0.10 -2.18 9.00
C LEU A 171 -1.08 -1.36 9.54
N ALA A 172 -2.03 -0.99 8.68
CA ALA A 172 -3.28 -0.35 9.09
C ALA A 172 -4.02 -1.24 10.10
N GLU A 173 -4.22 -2.53 9.84
CA GLU A 173 -4.78 -3.52 10.80
C GLU A 173 -4.04 -3.58 12.14
N ARG A 174 -2.74 -3.28 12.15
CA ARG A 174 -1.90 -3.23 13.36
C ARG A 174 -1.92 -1.87 14.07
N GLY A 175 -2.80 -0.98 13.63
CA GLY A 175 -3.01 0.34 14.21
C GLY A 175 -1.98 1.36 13.76
N TYR A 176 -1.34 1.21 12.60
CA TYR A 176 -0.52 2.26 12.02
C TYR A 176 -1.34 3.15 11.10
N ILE A 177 -0.99 4.44 11.06
CA ILE A 177 -1.43 5.36 10.01
C ILE A 177 -0.36 5.36 8.93
N ILE A 178 -0.78 5.09 7.69
CA ILE A 178 0.11 4.88 6.54
C ILE A 178 0.14 6.12 5.66
N PHE A 179 1.36 6.53 5.35
CA PHE A 179 1.70 7.63 4.46
C PHE A 179 2.54 7.06 3.30
N PRO A 180 1.96 6.91 2.09
CA PRO A 180 2.67 6.35 0.95
C PRO A 180 3.79 7.26 0.42
N GLU A 181 4.72 6.70 -0.36
CA GLU A 181 5.86 7.40 -0.96
C GLU A 181 5.42 8.72 -1.60
N TYR A 182 4.39 8.74 -2.44
CA TYR A 182 3.99 9.98 -3.14
C TYR A 182 3.48 11.10 -2.21
N ASP A 183 2.98 10.74 -1.03
CA ASP A 183 2.61 11.69 0.01
C ASP A 183 3.82 12.16 0.83
N PHE A 184 4.84 11.30 0.95
CA PHE A 184 6.03 11.51 1.76
C PHE A 184 7.30 11.86 0.97
N GLY A 185 7.34 11.74 -0.35
CA GLY A 185 8.43 12.12 -1.23
C GLY A 185 8.59 13.63 -1.27
N VAL A 186 7.54 14.34 -0.86
CA VAL A 186 7.58 15.76 -0.53
C VAL A 186 8.38 16.03 0.76
N THR A 187 8.56 15.06 1.66
CA THR A 187 9.38 15.22 2.87
C THR A 187 10.86 15.32 2.61
N ASN A 188 11.39 15.00 1.43
CA ASN A 188 12.75 15.43 1.07
C ASN A 188 12.91 16.97 1.16
N ASN A 189 11.82 17.72 1.02
CA ASN A 189 11.81 19.17 1.22
C ASN A 189 11.61 19.60 2.69
N PHE A 190 11.19 18.70 3.59
CA PHE A 190 10.78 19.04 4.96
C PHE A 190 11.60 18.35 6.05
N LEU A 191 12.13 17.16 5.80
CA LEU A 191 12.97 16.37 6.69
C LEU A 191 14.27 16.01 5.96
N PRO A 192 15.46 16.35 6.49
CA PRO A 192 16.74 15.94 5.91
C PRO A 192 16.99 14.43 6.09
N ILE A 193 16.31 13.60 5.29
CA ILE A 193 16.51 12.16 5.17
C ILE A 193 17.31 11.87 3.90
N ARG A 194 18.19 10.86 3.93
CA ARG A 194 18.98 10.46 2.76
C ARG A 194 18.22 9.41 1.94
N GLY A 195 17.40 9.88 1.00
CA GLY A 195 16.54 9.05 0.15
C GLY A 195 15.06 9.20 0.51
N VAL A 196 14.19 8.48 -0.19
CA VAL A 196 12.73 8.54 0.00
C VAL A 196 12.26 7.13 0.37
N PRO A 197 11.67 6.95 1.56
CA PRO A 197 11.07 5.67 1.89
C PRO A 197 9.81 5.39 1.07
N ASP A 198 9.59 4.14 0.69
CA ASP A 198 8.39 3.73 -0.06
C ASP A 198 7.11 3.94 0.74
N LEU A 199 7.14 3.70 2.06
CA LEU A 199 6.07 4.09 2.96
C LEU A 199 6.62 4.59 4.29
N VAL A 200 5.86 5.48 4.93
CA VAL A 200 6.00 5.83 6.34
C VAL A 200 4.77 5.38 7.10
N ALA A 201 4.96 4.63 8.17
CA ALA A 201 3.92 4.11 9.04
C ALA A 201 4.11 4.62 10.47
N VAL A 202 3.12 5.29 11.03
CA VAL A 202 3.22 5.91 12.36
C VAL A 202 2.09 5.51 13.28
N LYS A 203 2.36 5.52 14.59
CA LYS A 203 1.36 5.55 15.65
C LYS A 203 1.43 6.91 16.31
N LEU A 204 0.30 7.61 16.41
CA LEU A 204 0.26 9.00 16.87
C LEU A 204 -0.28 9.16 18.30
N GLY A 205 -0.30 8.08 19.08
CA GLY A 205 -0.77 8.05 20.46
C GLY A 205 -2.16 8.66 20.65
N ASP A 206 -2.29 9.61 21.58
CA ASP A 206 -3.57 10.22 21.92
C ASP A 206 -4.26 10.94 20.75
N PHE A 207 -3.47 11.44 19.79
CA PHE A 207 -4.02 12.03 18.57
C PHE A 207 -4.79 10.97 17.75
N GLN A 208 -4.23 9.77 17.62
CA GLN A 208 -4.89 8.64 16.93
C GLN A 208 -6.13 8.16 17.69
N ASN A 209 -6.06 8.09 19.02
CA ASN A 209 -7.21 7.77 19.88
C ASN A 209 -8.36 8.76 19.67
N ARG A 210 -8.05 10.03 19.41
CA ARG A 210 -9.05 11.04 19.06
C ARG A 210 -9.66 10.77 17.68
N LEU A 211 -8.85 10.50 16.65
CA LEU A 211 -9.37 10.16 15.32
C LEU A 211 -10.33 8.97 15.35
N MET A 212 -10.00 7.94 16.13
CA MET A 212 -10.88 6.77 16.34
C MET A 212 -12.19 7.15 17.03
N ARG A 213 -12.15 7.97 18.08
CA ARG A 213 -13.36 8.45 18.79
C ARG A 213 -14.26 9.28 17.88
N GLU A 214 -13.67 10.02 16.96
CA GLU A 214 -14.40 10.81 15.96
C GLU A 214 -14.88 9.97 14.75
N GLY A 215 -14.58 8.67 14.70
CA GLY A 215 -14.99 7.78 13.60
C GLY A 215 -14.30 8.09 12.27
N LEU A 216 -13.13 8.75 12.32
CA LEU A 216 -12.35 9.09 11.13
C LEU A 216 -11.50 7.91 10.65
N ILE A 217 -11.10 7.04 11.59
CA ILE A 217 -10.35 5.81 11.34
C ILE A 217 -10.85 4.72 12.29
N ARG A 218 -10.60 3.45 11.98
CA ARG A 218 -11.01 2.32 12.85
C ARG A 218 -10.01 2.06 13.98
N TYR A 219 -8.74 1.89 13.65
CA TYR A 219 -7.62 1.75 14.59
C TYR A 219 -6.39 2.46 14.02
N GLY A 220 -5.94 2.03 12.85
CA GLY A 220 -5.03 2.70 11.95
C GLY A 220 -5.77 3.06 10.67
N GLY A 221 -5.05 3.34 9.59
CA GLY A 221 -5.66 3.65 8.30
C GLY A 221 -4.70 4.32 7.33
N TRP A 222 -5.16 4.55 6.12
CA TRP A 222 -4.42 5.34 5.14
C TRP A 222 -4.70 6.84 5.32
N LEU A 223 -3.76 7.72 4.97
CA LEU A 223 -4.03 9.16 4.98
C LEU A 223 -5.28 9.50 4.12
N HIS A 224 -5.41 8.86 2.96
CA HIS A 224 -6.57 8.94 2.05
C HIS A 224 -7.92 8.66 2.73
N GLU A 225 -7.93 7.74 3.68
CA GLU A 225 -9.13 7.26 4.38
C GLU A 225 -9.81 8.38 5.17
N ILE A 226 -9.00 9.28 5.74
CA ILE A 226 -9.48 10.44 6.48
C ILE A 226 -10.20 11.42 5.55
N GLU A 227 -9.73 11.61 4.31
CA GLU A 227 -10.43 12.45 3.35
C GLU A 227 -11.69 11.79 2.78
N LEU A 228 -11.67 10.48 2.57
CA LEU A 228 -12.86 9.73 2.14
C LEU A 228 -13.97 9.75 3.19
N SER A 229 -13.61 9.75 4.48
CA SER A 229 -14.58 9.79 5.60
C SER A 229 -15.58 10.95 5.51
N ALA A 230 -15.19 12.04 4.84
CA ALA A 230 -15.96 13.25 4.59
C ALA A 230 -17.32 13.03 3.94
N PHE A 231 -17.33 12.20 2.91
CA PHE A 231 -18.50 12.03 2.04
C PHE A 231 -19.03 10.60 2.10
N LEU A 232 -18.21 9.64 2.54
CA LEU A 232 -18.69 8.29 2.85
C LEU A 232 -19.51 8.21 4.17
N GLY A 233 -19.76 9.35 4.83
CA GLY A 233 -20.63 9.42 6.01
C GLY A 233 -19.99 8.93 7.31
N GLY A 234 -18.65 9.00 7.38
CA GLY A 234 -17.85 8.40 8.45
C GLY A 234 -17.73 6.89 8.29
N LEU A 235 -16.56 6.34 8.61
CA LEU A 235 -16.35 4.89 8.60
C LEU A 235 -17.08 4.33 9.83
N HIS A 236 -18.29 3.84 9.59
CA HIS A 236 -19.30 3.60 10.62
C HIS A 236 -18.78 2.90 11.89
N GLY A 237 -19.15 3.50 13.04
CA GLY A 237 -19.35 2.81 14.31
C GLY A 237 -18.09 2.24 14.95
N GLY A 238 -17.29 3.12 15.54
CA GLY A 238 -16.19 2.72 16.42
C GLY A 238 -16.65 1.69 17.45
N THR A 239 -16.27 0.44 17.25
CA THR A 239 -15.91 -0.41 18.37
C THR A 239 -14.66 0.22 18.97
N THR A 240 -14.89 1.26 19.78
CA THR A 240 -13.89 1.76 20.71
C THR A 240 -13.65 0.60 21.65
N ASP A 241 -12.66 -0.23 21.33
CA ASP A 241 -12.01 -0.97 22.39
C ASP A 241 -11.44 0.12 23.30
N LYS A 242 -12.15 0.41 24.41
CA LYS A 242 -11.94 1.55 25.32
C LYS A 242 -10.56 1.55 26.00
N ARG A 243 -9.61 0.76 25.49
CA ARG A 243 -8.33 0.40 26.09
C ARG A 243 -7.14 0.56 25.14
N ALA A 244 -7.34 0.90 23.86
CA ALA A 244 -6.21 1.07 22.96
C ALA A 244 -5.52 2.41 23.24
N THR A 245 -4.50 2.41 24.08
CA THR A 245 -3.47 3.44 24.10
C THR A 245 -2.36 3.00 23.16
N PHE A 246 -2.11 3.76 22.10
CA PHE A 246 -0.97 3.53 21.23
C PHE A 246 0.24 4.29 21.76
N ASP A 247 1.37 3.62 21.89
CA ASP A 247 2.63 4.34 22.04
C ASP A 247 2.98 5.01 20.72
N GLU A 248 3.61 6.19 20.80
CA GLU A 248 4.11 6.88 19.61
C GLU A 248 5.25 6.09 18.97
N LEU A 249 5.03 5.64 17.74
CA LEU A 249 6.00 4.89 16.96
C LEU A 249 6.10 5.45 15.55
N SER A 250 7.30 5.42 14.97
CA SER A 250 7.52 5.71 13.56
C SER A 250 8.34 4.59 12.91
N VAL A 251 7.84 4.11 11.77
CA VAL A 251 8.46 3.07 10.97
C VAL A 251 8.59 3.56 9.54
N TYR A 252 9.75 3.36 8.94
CA TYR A 252 9.95 3.51 7.50
C TYR A 252 9.94 2.12 6.87
N VAL A 253 9.39 2.04 5.66
CA VAL A 253 9.18 0.79 4.97
C VAL A 253 9.81 0.90 3.59
N GLU A 254 10.68 -0.05 3.27
CA GLU A 254 11.12 -0.30 1.90
C GLU A 254 10.44 -1.55 1.36
N VAL A 255 10.13 -1.52 0.08
CA VAL A 255 9.45 -2.57 -0.64
C VAL A 255 10.32 -3.02 -1.79
N GLU A 256 10.49 -4.32 -1.91
CA GLU A 256 11.29 -4.94 -2.97
C GLU A 256 10.44 -6.03 -3.61
N ASP A 257 10.32 -6.04 -4.93
CA ASP A 257 9.44 -6.97 -5.63
C ASP A 257 10.09 -8.28 -6.04
N THR A 258 11.41 -8.39 -5.87
CA THR A 258 12.13 -9.65 -6.06
C THR A 258 12.96 -10.07 -4.84
N ALA A 259 13.04 -11.39 -4.68
CA ALA A 259 13.86 -12.01 -3.64
C ALA A 259 15.35 -11.59 -3.67
N PRO A 260 16.03 -11.46 -4.84
CA PRO A 260 17.41 -10.98 -4.90
C PRO A 260 17.58 -9.53 -4.48
N GLU A 261 16.62 -8.66 -4.79
CA GLU A 261 16.72 -7.22 -4.56
C GLU A 261 16.48 -6.82 -3.11
N GLY A 262 15.90 -7.70 -2.29
CA GLY A 262 15.80 -7.53 -0.84
C GLY A 262 17.11 -7.28 -0.07
N SER A 263 18.28 -7.34 -0.71
CA SER A 263 19.55 -6.85 -0.13
C SER A 263 19.75 -5.34 -0.31
N GLY A 264 19.27 -4.78 -1.43
CA GLY A 264 19.24 -3.33 -1.72
C GLY A 264 18.31 -2.60 -0.77
N GLY A 265 17.12 -3.16 -0.52
CA GLY A 265 16.20 -2.62 0.49
C GLY A 265 16.85 -2.53 1.86
N TYR A 266 17.64 -3.51 2.31
CA TYR A 266 18.39 -3.37 3.56
C TYR A 266 19.43 -2.24 3.52
N ASP A 267 20.12 -2.02 2.40
CA ASP A 267 21.06 -0.91 2.25
C ASP A 267 20.35 0.45 2.33
N GLN A 268 19.17 0.57 1.73
CA GLN A 268 18.30 1.75 1.91
C GLN A 268 17.90 1.91 3.37
N LEU A 269 17.48 0.83 4.01
CA LEU A 269 17.05 0.90 5.40
C LEU A 269 18.18 1.38 6.33
N GLU A 270 19.41 0.93 6.10
CA GLU A 270 20.61 1.39 6.83
C GLU A 270 20.95 2.87 6.57
N ARG A 271 20.58 3.44 5.40
CA ARG A 271 20.81 4.87 5.11
C ARG A 271 19.85 5.78 5.86
N TYR A 272 18.63 5.33 6.14
CA TYR A 272 17.65 6.11 6.89
C TYR A 272 17.89 6.07 8.40
N ALA A 273 18.42 4.96 8.90
CA ALA A 273 18.68 4.73 10.31
C ALA A 273 19.41 5.90 11.04
N PRO A 274 20.49 6.51 10.49
CA PRO A 274 21.17 7.65 11.11
C PRO A 274 20.36 8.95 11.17
N SER A 275 19.19 9.03 10.53
CA SER A 275 18.40 10.27 10.48
C SER A 275 17.73 10.62 11.81
N GLY A 276 17.47 9.62 12.67
CA GLY A 276 16.84 9.81 13.99
C GLY A 276 15.35 10.11 13.97
N TYR A 277 14.66 9.96 12.84
CA TYR A 277 13.20 10.17 12.72
C TYR A 277 12.36 8.93 13.05
N PHE A 278 12.96 7.75 12.99
CA PHE A 278 12.24 6.48 13.00
C PHE A 278 12.67 5.57 14.16
N ASP A 279 11.72 4.86 14.76
CA ASP A 279 11.98 3.84 15.78
C ASP A 279 12.39 2.49 15.18
N ALA A 280 11.97 2.20 13.94
CA ALA A 280 12.32 0.96 13.24
C ALA A 280 12.30 1.13 11.71
N GLY A 281 13.06 0.27 11.02
CA GLY A 281 12.93 0.02 9.58
C GLY A 281 12.23 -1.30 9.30
N MET A 282 11.45 -1.36 8.23
CA MET A 282 10.76 -2.57 7.77
C MET A 282 11.08 -2.85 6.31
N LEU A 283 11.51 -4.08 6.01
CA LEU A 283 11.59 -4.57 4.64
C LEU A 283 10.32 -5.37 4.32
N VAL A 284 9.74 -5.09 3.17
CA VAL A 284 8.61 -5.82 2.57
C VAL A 284 9.10 -6.46 1.28
N CYS A 285 9.05 -7.78 1.16
CA CYS A 285 9.47 -8.44 -0.07
C CYS A 285 8.87 -9.85 -0.24
N PRO A 286 8.90 -10.46 -1.43
CA PRO A 286 8.62 -11.88 -1.56
C PRO A 286 9.57 -12.72 -0.68
N ARG A 287 9.07 -13.84 -0.13
CA ARG A 287 9.85 -14.70 0.76
C ARG A 287 11.00 -15.37 0.02
N ARG A 288 12.18 -15.36 0.64
CA ARG A 288 13.42 -15.92 0.08
C ARG A 288 13.70 -17.29 0.71
N GLU A 289 14.31 -18.21 -0.04
CA GLU A 289 14.65 -19.56 0.48
C GLU A 289 15.47 -19.49 1.79
N TYR A 290 16.39 -18.54 1.88
CA TYR A 290 17.25 -18.36 3.06
C TYR A 290 16.57 -17.57 4.19
N ASP A 291 15.38 -17.02 4.01
CA ASP A 291 14.56 -16.51 5.14
C ASP A 291 14.00 -17.68 5.98
N LEU A 292 14.01 -18.91 5.44
CA LEU A 292 13.48 -20.12 6.07
C LEU A 292 14.48 -20.86 6.95
N THR A 293 15.78 -20.72 6.68
CA THR A 293 16.82 -21.53 7.34
C THR A 293 18.10 -20.72 7.57
N PRO A 294 18.60 -20.63 8.82
CA PRO A 294 19.97 -20.19 9.05
C PRO A 294 20.91 -21.30 8.55
N ARG A 295 21.62 -21.07 7.44
CA ARG A 295 22.67 -22.02 6.99
C ARG A 295 23.93 -21.80 7.84
N PRO A 296 24.47 -22.85 8.49
CA PRO A 296 25.76 -22.75 9.17
C PRO A 296 26.89 -22.60 8.14
N GLY A 297 27.80 -21.64 8.34
CA GLY A 297 29.12 -21.62 7.69
C GLY A 297 29.29 -20.75 6.44
N ASP A 298 28.34 -19.87 6.11
CA ASP A 298 28.50 -18.92 5.01
C ASP A 298 28.68 -17.49 5.56
N GLU A 299 29.92 -17.01 5.61
CA GLU A 299 30.29 -15.72 6.21
C GLU A 299 29.68 -14.51 5.47
N SER A 300 29.29 -14.68 4.19
CA SER A 300 28.53 -13.68 3.44
C SER A 300 27.06 -13.58 3.91
N LEU A 301 26.49 -14.72 4.35
CA LEU A 301 25.18 -14.79 4.99
C LEU A 301 25.20 -14.30 6.44
N VAL A 302 26.35 -14.30 7.12
CA VAL A 302 26.48 -13.72 8.48
C VAL A 302 26.24 -12.21 8.47
N TYR A 303 26.66 -11.51 7.40
CA TYR A 303 26.39 -10.08 7.23
C TYR A 303 24.91 -9.82 6.90
N GLY A 304 24.32 -10.63 6.03
CA GLY A 304 22.87 -10.59 5.75
C GLY A 304 22.01 -11.00 6.95
N GLN A 305 22.47 -11.89 7.83
CA GLN A 305 21.80 -12.28 9.06
C GLN A 305 21.81 -11.16 10.10
N ARG A 306 22.94 -10.45 10.27
CA ARG A 306 23.01 -9.27 11.16
C ARG A 306 22.00 -8.19 10.77
N ARG A 307 21.86 -7.92 9.47
CA ARG A 307 20.85 -6.99 8.94
C ARG A 307 19.41 -7.45 9.24
N ARG A 308 19.13 -8.75 9.19
CA ARG A 308 17.79 -9.29 9.47
C ARG A 308 17.35 -9.15 10.92
N ASP A 309 18.28 -9.18 11.86
CA ASP A 309 17.96 -9.05 13.29
C ASP A 309 17.87 -7.58 13.73
N ASP A 310 18.20 -6.64 12.84
CA ASP A 310 18.11 -5.19 13.08
C ASP A 310 16.82 -4.54 12.56
N PHE A 311 16.13 -5.18 11.60
CA PHE A 311 14.95 -4.64 10.91
C PHE A 311 13.75 -5.57 10.97
N LEU A 312 12.56 -4.99 10.90
CA LEU A 312 11.32 -5.74 10.73
C LEU A 312 11.27 -6.33 9.32
N LEU A 313 10.68 -7.52 9.19
CA LEU A 313 10.55 -8.20 7.90
C LEU A 313 9.12 -8.68 7.69
N MET A 314 8.54 -8.33 6.55
CA MET A 314 7.25 -8.83 6.07
C MET A 314 7.45 -9.53 4.73
N THR A 315 7.03 -10.79 4.62
CA THR A 315 7.20 -11.58 3.40
C THR A 315 5.98 -12.40 3.02
N TRP A 316 5.86 -12.79 1.75
CA TRP A 316 4.85 -13.72 1.27
C TRP A 316 5.50 -14.99 0.74
N ASP A 317 5.02 -16.16 1.16
CA ASP A 317 5.49 -17.45 0.63
C ASP A 317 4.84 -17.83 -0.70
N ALA A 318 5.30 -18.91 -1.32
CA ALA A 318 4.82 -19.40 -2.62
C ALA A 318 3.30 -19.69 -2.68
N GLN A 319 2.65 -19.84 -1.53
CA GLN A 319 1.21 -20.04 -1.42
C GLN A 319 0.45 -18.72 -1.32
N GLY A 320 1.17 -17.59 -1.21
CA GLY A 320 0.65 -16.25 -0.99
C GLY A 320 0.37 -15.97 0.49
N MET A 321 0.92 -16.75 1.42
CA MET A 321 0.72 -16.54 2.85
C MET A 321 1.74 -15.54 3.39
N MET A 322 1.27 -14.54 4.15
CA MET A 322 2.12 -13.54 4.78
C MET A 322 2.82 -14.11 6.03
N HIS A 323 4.11 -13.81 6.17
CA HIS A 323 4.98 -14.12 7.29
C HIS A 323 5.60 -12.83 7.81
N GLY A 324 5.54 -12.60 9.12
CA GLY A 324 6.15 -11.44 9.77
C GLY A 324 7.19 -11.87 10.80
N ARG A 325 8.39 -11.28 10.73
CA ARG A 325 9.39 -11.38 11.80
C ARG A 325 9.66 -9.98 12.36
N TYR A 326 9.48 -9.84 13.66
CA TYR A 326 9.78 -8.60 14.37
C TYR A 326 11.15 -8.76 15.01
N ALA A 327 12.11 -7.98 14.52
CA ALA A 327 13.44 -7.97 15.08
C ALA A 327 13.54 -6.97 16.25
N ALA A 328 14.47 -7.23 17.17
CA ALA A 328 14.58 -6.49 18.41
C ALA A 328 15.42 -5.22 18.23
N SER A 329 14.76 -4.08 18.45
CA SER A 329 15.32 -2.85 19.04
C SER A 329 16.76 -2.47 18.65
N LYS A 330 17.00 -2.05 17.42
CA LYS A 330 17.89 -0.90 17.27
C LYS A 330 17.10 0.33 17.67
N THR A 331 17.28 0.78 18.91
CA THR A 331 16.90 2.14 19.30
C THR A 331 17.76 3.10 18.49
N PHE A 332 17.21 3.61 17.40
CA PHE A 332 17.82 4.70 16.64
C PHE A 332 17.78 5.96 17.53
N GLU A 333 18.86 6.75 17.53
CA GLU A 333 19.04 7.87 18.46
C GLU A 333 17.86 8.86 18.40
N LEU A 334 17.32 9.21 19.57
CA LEU A 334 16.02 9.84 19.83
C LEU A 334 15.86 11.31 19.39
N GLY A 335 16.63 11.81 18.44
CA GLY A 335 16.75 13.25 18.18
C GLY A 335 15.57 13.91 17.48
N LYS A 336 14.95 13.26 16.49
CA LYS A 336 14.08 13.97 15.52
C LYS A 336 12.70 13.37 15.30
N LYS A 337 12.39 12.24 15.93
CA LYS A 337 11.07 11.59 15.84
C LYS A 337 9.90 12.56 16.07
N ALA A 338 10.00 13.46 17.05
CA ALA A 338 8.96 14.43 17.35
C ALA A 338 8.63 15.35 16.16
N GLU A 339 9.63 15.70 15.33
CA GLU A 339 9.44 16.51 14.12
C GLU A 339 8.62 15.75 13.07
N LEU A 340 8.94 14.47 12.86
CA LEU A 340 8.20 13.58 11.95
C LEU A 340 6.74 13.42 12.42
N LEU A 341 6.52 13.08 13.69
CA LEU A 341 5.17 12.89 14.22
C LEU A 341 4.37 14.19 14.18
N SER A 342 5.01 15.34 14.44
CA SER A 342 4.40 16.66 14.29
C SER A 342 3.99 16.94 12.84
N LEU A 343 4.85 16.61 11.87
CA LEU A 343 4.54 16.72 10.45
C LEU A 343 3.30 15.87 10.10
N CYS A 344 3.30 14.57 10.43
CA CYS A 344 2.18 13.66 10.18
C CYS A 344 0.85 14.19 10.76
N ARG A 345 0.86 14.71 12.00
CA ARG A 345 -0.32 15.35 12.61
C ARG A 345 -0.84 16.53 11.81
N ARG A 346 0.05 17.41 11.35
CA ARG A 346 -0.33 18.56 10.51
C ARG A 346 -0.92 18.11 9.18
N MET A 347 -0.39 17.04 8.56
CA MET A 347 -0.96 16.48 7.34
C MET A 347 -2.41 16.04 7.56
N ILE A 348 -2.64 15.26 8.62
CA ILE A 348 -3.97 14.75 8.97
C ILE A 348 -4.92 15.91 9.31
N ALA A 349 -4.51 16.85 10.15
CA ALA A 349 -5.32 18.01 10.51
C ALA A 349 -5.66 18.87 9.28
N GLY A 350 -4.73 18.99 8.33
CA GLY A 350 -4.97 19.60 7.01
C GLY A 350 -6.09 18.90 6.25
N SER A 351 -6.01 17.57 6.12
CA SER A 351 -7.07 16.76 5.48
C SER A 351 -8.42 16.90 6.17
N ILE A 352 -8.47 16.88 7.51
CA ILE A 352 -9.74 17.05 8.24
C ILE A 352 -10.34 18.45 8.04
N ARG A 353 -9.51 19.51 8.03
CA ARG A 353 -9.99 20.89 7.82
C ARG A 353 -10.67 21.05 6.46
N LYS A 354 -10.09 20.50 5.39
CA LYS A 354 -10.68 20.51 4.04
C LYS A 354 -12.07 19.87 4.03
N VAL A 355 -12.20 18.77 4.77
CA VAL A 355 -13.43 17.99 4.83
C VAL A 355 -14.52 18.72 5.61
N ARG A 356 -14.17 19.37 6.73
CA ARG A 356 -15.16 19.90 7.68
C ARG A 356 -15.49 21.38 7.50
N ASN A 357 -14.76 22.17 6.69
CA ASN A 357 -14.92 23.64 6.64
C ASN A 357 -14.87 24.30 8.05
N VAL A 358 -14.07 23.76 8.98
CA VAL A 358 -13.98 24.26 10.37
C VAL A 358 -12.70 25.08 10.55
N SER A 359 -12.86 26.34 10.96
CA SER A 359 -11.79 27.30 11.27
C SER A 359 -11.01 26.99 12.55
N ASP A 360 -11.56 26.17 13.45
CA ASP A 360 -11.15 26.14 14.86
C ASP A 360 -10.10 25.06 15.21
N MET A 361 -9.31 24.58 14.23
CA MET A 361 -8.25 23.57 14.49
C MET A 361 -6.84 24.15 14.63
N GLU A 362 -6.66 25.48 14.72
CA GLU A 362 -5.33 26.09 14.88
C GLU A 362 -4.70 25.87 16.27
N SER A 363 -5.41 25.21 17.19
CA SER A 363 -4.93 24.89 18.54
C SER A 363 -4.36 23.48 18.72
N TRP A 364 -4.14 22.72 17.63
CA TRP A 364 -3.74 21.30 17.66
C TRP A 364 -2.23 21.06 17.60
#